data_AF-A0A2R6NRW4-F1
#
_entry.id   AF-A0A2R6NRW4-F1
#
_cell.length_a   1.000
_cell.length_b   1.000
_cell.length_c   1.000
_cell.angle_alpha   90.00
_cell.angle_beta   90.00
_cell.angle_gamma   90.00
#
_symmetry.space_group_name_H-M   'P 1'
#
loop_
_entity.id
_entity.type
_entity.pdbx_description
1 polymer ?
#
loop_
_entity_poly.entity_id
_entity_poly.type
_entity_poly.pdbx_seq_one_letter_code
_entity_poly.pdbx_strand_id
1 'polypeptide(L)'
;MSAFYSLKADLPGGKTFDFEELKGKVVLVVNVASKWYFGGQEPADDTEIASFCELNHGVTFPLMKKSDVNGDHANDVYKYLKEQKSGILGLSRIKWNFEKFLIDKEGQVIQRWASTTSPEAIDKELEKLL
;
A
#
# COMPACT_ATOMS: atom_id res chain seq x y z
N MET A 1 3.93 14.51 15.91
CA MET A 1 4.21 13.16 15.39
C MET A 1 3.22 12.90 14.27
N SER A 2 3.65 12.43 13.09
CA SER A 2 2.73 12.25 11.95
C SER A 2 1.61 11.26 12.28
N ALA A 3 0.39 11.54 11.81
CA ALA A 3 -0.76 10.64 11.93
C ALA A 3 -0.52 9.29 11.25
N PHE A 4 0.38 9.23 10.24
CA PHE A 4 0.77 7.98 9.59
C PHE A 4 1.25 6.92 10.59
N TYR A 5 2.04 7.31 11.60
CA TYR A 5 2.59 6.39 12.60
C TYR A 5 1.59 5.95 13.67
N SER A 6 0.36 6.47 13.64
CA SER A 6 -0.73 5.99 14.50
C SER A 6 -1.61 4.94 13.82
N LEU A 7 -1.37 4.69 12.52
CA LEU A 7 -2.12 3.71 11.75
C LEU A 7 -1.70 2.28 12.10
N LYS A 8 -2.63 1.36 11.88
CA LYS A 8 -2.41 -0.07 12.02
C LYS A 8 -3.00 -0.76 10.80
N ALA A 9 -2.43 -1.90 10.43
CA ALA A 9 -2.97 -2.77 9.40
C ALA A 9 -2.97 -4.22 9.87
N ASP A 10 -4.02 -4.96 9.51
CA ASP A 10 -4.05 -6.39 9.81
C ASP A 10 -3.10 -7.13 8.87
N LEU A 11 -2.43 -8.13 9.42
CA LEU A 11 -1.62 -9.11 8.69
C LEU A 11 -2.42 -10.41 8.53
N PRO A 12 -2.10 -11.25 7.52
CA PRO A 12 -2.59 -12.61 7.47
C PRO A 12 -2.34 -13.37 8.79
N GLY A 13 -3.25 -14.26 9.16
CA GLY A 13 -3.17 -15.01 10.42
C GLY A 13 -3.59 -14.25 11.68
N GLY A 14 -4.27 -13.11 11.54
CA GLY A 14 -4.90 -12.39 12.66
C GLY A 14 -3.93 -11.57 13.51
N LYS A 15 -2.73 -11.29 13.00
CA LYS A 15 -1.78 -10.35 13.62
C LYS A 15 -2.07 -8.94 13.13
N THR A 16 -1.54 -7.94 13.84
CA THR A 16 -1.63 -6.53 13.44
C THR A 16 -0.21 -5.96 13.33
N PHE A 17 0.03 -5.19 12.28
CA PHE A 17 1.25 -4.43 12.04
C PHE A 17 1.05 -2.97 12.49
N ASP A 18 1.91 -2.49 13.39
CA ASP A 18 1.86 -1.12 13.87
C ASP A 18 2.78 -0.23 13.02
N PHE A 19 2.24 0.85 12.45
CA PHE A 19 3.03 1.71 11.58
C PHE A 19 4.07 2.52 12.37
N GLU A 20 3.98 2.57 13.69
CA GLU A 20 5.03 3.10 14.56
C GLU A 20 6.41 2.44 14.30
N GLU A 21 6.44 1.16 13.92
CA GLU A 21 7.66 0.41 13.56
C GLU A 21 8.37 0.96 12.31
N LEU A 22 7.71 1.85 11.57
CA LEU A 22 8.22 2.49 10.36
C LEU A 22 8.81 3.88 10.61
N LYS A 23 8.84 4.37 11.85
CA LYS A 23 9.45 5.67 12.19
C LYS A 23 10.88 5.79 11.68
N GLY A 24 11.18 6.93 11.04
CA GLY A 24 12.51 7.21 10.50
C GLY A 24 12.86 6.46 9.21
N LYS A 25 11.92 5.68 8.65
CA LYS A 25 12.10 4.98 7.37
C LYS A 25 11.33 5.70 6.27
N VAL A 26 11.88 5.66 5.06
CA VAL A 26 11.12 5.95 3.84
C VAL A 26 10.26 4.72 3.54
N VAL A 27 8.97 4.93 3.29
CA VAL A 27 7.99 3.83 3.12
C VAL A 27 7.27 3.98 1.79
N LEU A 28 7.22 2.89 1.02
CA LEU A 28 6.40 2.78 -0.17
C LEU A 28 5.22 1.85 0.12
N VAL A 29 4.00 2.37 0.08
CA VAL A 29 2.76 1.58 0.20
C VAL A 29 2.20 1.32 -1.20
N VAL A 30 1.90 0.06 -1.51
CA VAL A 30 1.41 -0.37 -2.83
C VAL A 30 0.19 -1.27 -2.65
N ASN A 31 -0.91 -1.01 -3.36
CA ASN A 31 -2.00 -2.00 -3.43
C ASN A 31 -1.62 -3.06 -4.46
N VAL A 32 -1.60 -4.31 -4.04
CA VAL A 32 -1.21 -5.44 -4.88
C VAL A 32 -2.41 -6.34 -5.11
N ALA A 33 -2.27 -7.25 -6.07
CA ALA A 33 -3.25 -8.30 -6.30
C ALA A 33 -2.57 -9.52 -6.92
N SER A 34 -2.97 -10.70 -6.47
CA SER A 34 -2.28 -11.97 -6.76
C SER A 34 -2.72 -12.64 -8.07
N LYS A 35 -3.94 -12.41 -8.57
CA LYS A 35 -4.43 -13.00 -9.84
C LYS A 35 -5.37 -12.08 -10.62
N TRP A 36 -5.20 -12.04 -11.94
CA TRP A 36 -6.12 -11.36 -12.84
C TRP A 36 -7.23 -12.31 -13.30
N TYR A 37 -8.45 -12.15 -12.78
CA TYR A 37 -9.64 -12.73 -13.40
C TYR A 37 -10.73 -11.66 -13.45
N PHE A 38 -11.05 -11.18 -14.65
CA PHE A 38 -12.21 -10.34 -15.01
C PHE A 38 -12.95 -9.66 -13.83
N GLY A 39 -12.40 -8.53 -13.34
CA GLY A 39 -13.10 -7.69 -12.35
C GLY A 39 -13.07 -8.15 -10.90
N GLY A 40 -12.42 -9.28 -10.59
CA GLY A 40 -12.12 -9.76 -9.23
C GLY A 40 -10.64 -10.11 -9.13
N GLN A 41 -9.81 -9.13 -8.76
CA GLN A 41 -8.34 -9.25 -8.81
C GLN A 41 -7.73 -10.05 -7.63
N GLU A 42 -8.54 -10.50 -6.68
CA GLU A 42 -8.06 -11.29 -5.55
C GLU A 42 -9.14 -12.26 -5.03
N PRO A 43 -9.46 -13.32 -5.80
CA PRO A 43 -10.53 -14.26 -5.44
C PRO A 43 -10.13 -15.20 -4.31
N ALA A 44 -8.83 -15.37 -4.05
CA ALA A 44 -8.28 -16.23 -3.00
C ALA A 44 -8.46 -15.60 -1.61
N ASP A 45 -8.40 -16.45 -0.58
CA ASP A 45 -8.38 -16.01 0.82
C ASP A 45 -6.96 -15.60 1.26
N ASP A 46 -6.85 -14.93 2.41
CA ASP A 46 -5.59 -14.38 2.91
C ASP A 46 -4.49 -15.43 3.10
N THR A 47 -4.86 -16.66 3.46
CA THR A 47 -3.91 -17.74 3.74
C THR A 47 -3.33 -18.27 2.43
N GLU A 48 -4.18 -18.41 1.41
CA GLU A 48 -3.77 -18.76 0.06
C GLU A 48 -2.91 -17.67 -0.60
N ILE A 49 -3.22 -16.38 -0.38
CA ILE A 49 -2.44 -15.26 -0.93
C ILE A 49 -1.05 -15.18 -0.29
N ALA A 50 -0.98 -15.25 1.05
CA ALA A 50 0.29 -15.24 1.76
C ALA A 50 1.16 -16.42 1.30
N SER A 51 0.57 -17.62 1.24
CA SER A 51 1.26 -18.81 0.75
C SER A 51 1.69 -18.66 -0.71
N PHE A 52 0.87 -18.07 -1.59
CA PHE A 52 1.21 -17.86 -2.99
C PHE A 52 2.37 -16.88 -3.17
N CYS A 53 2.40 -15.78 -2.43
CA CYS A 53 3.45 -14.77 -2.49
C CYS A 53 4.77 -15.29 -1.89
N GLU A 54 4.70 -16.03 -0.77
CA GLU A 54 5.88 -16.63 -0.14
C GLU A 54 6.45 -17.79 -0.97
N LEU A 55 5.61 -18.71 -1.43
CA LEU A 55 6.06 -19.88 -2.22
C LEU A 55 6.59 -19.50 -3.60
N ASN A 56 6.04 -18.46 -4.26
CA ASN A 56 6.41 -18.16 -5.64
C ASN A 56 7.34 -16.95 -5.81
N HIS A 57 7.48 -16.07 -4.81
CA HIS A 57 8.20 -14.79 -5.00
C HIS A 57 9.10 -14.30 -3.86
N GLY A 58 9.20 -15.00 -2.72
CA GLY A 58 10.23 -14.73 -1.71
C GLY A 58 10.29 -13.29 -1.20
N VAL A 59 9.13 -12.62 -1.10
CA VAL A 59 9.05 -11.20 -0.75
C VAL A 59 9.55 -10.94 0.66
N THR A 60 10.37 -9.90 0.84
CA THR A 60 10.97 -9.53 2.14
C THR A 60 10.23 -8.37 2.84
N PHE A 61 9.07 -7.99 2.32
CA PHE A 61 8.25 -6.89 2.82
C PHE A 61 6.93 -7.42 3.42
N PRO A 62 6.36 -6.72 4.42
CA PRO A 62 5.11 -7.16 5.03
C PRO A 62 3.96 -7.09 4.03
N LEU A 63 3.22 -8.20 3.89
CA LEU A 63 1.94 -8.25 3.18
C LEU A 63 0.81 -8.10 4.19
N MET A 64 -0.03 -7.10 3.96
CA MET A 64 -1.21 -6.87 4.77
C MET A 64 -2.36 -7.76 4.31
N LYS A 65 -3.30 -8.03 5.22
CA LYS A 65 -4.53 -8.77 4.97
C LYS A 65 -5.33 -8.09 3.85
N LYS A 66 -6.04 -8.89 3.05
CA LYS A 66 -6.96 -8.37 2.04
C LYS A 66 -7.99 -7.47 2.68
N SER A 67 -8.18 -6.29 2.09
CA SER A 67 -9.13 -5.29 2.56
C SER A 67 -9.54 -4.36 1.43
N ASP A 68 -10.68 -3.69 1.61
CA ASP A 68 -11.14 -2.69 0.64
C ASP A 68 -10.28 -1.42 0.72
N VAL A 69 -9.92 -0.89 -0.43
CA VAL A 69 -9.17 0.39 -0.54
C VAL A 69 -10.07 1.55 -0.96
N ASN A 70 -11.33 1.27 -1.32
CA ASN A 70 -12.32 2.22 -1.82
C ASN A 70 -13.70 1.94 -1.20
N GLY A 71 -14.62 2.91 -1.33
CA GLY A 71 -15.97 2.80 -0.79
C GLY A 71 -16.04 2.99 0.72
N ASP A 72 -17.22 2.76 1.28
CA ASP A 72 -17.52 3.03 2.70
C ASP A 72 -16.74 2.11 3.65
N HIS A 73 -16.38 0.92 3.16
CA HIS A 73 -15.60 -0.08 3.88
C HIS A 73 -14.08 0.03 3.66
N ALA A 74 -13.61 1.10 3.00
CA ALA A 74 -12.18 1.30 2.80
C ALA A 74 -11.44 1.28 4.15
N ASN A 75 -10.28 0.60 4.19
CA ASN A 75 -9.47 0.57 5.39
C ASN A 75 -8.90 1.97 5.73
N ASP A 76 -8.56 2.18 7.00
CA ASP A 76 -8.14 3.48 7.50
C ASP A 76 -6.81 3.96 6.92
N VAL A 77 -5.92 3.03 6.55
CA VAL A 77 -4.68 3.35 5.86
C VAL A 77 -4.97 4.02 4.51
N TYR A 78 -5.80 3.40 3.67
CA TYR A 78 -6.13 3.96 2.35
C TYR A 78 -7.03 5.18 2.44
N LYS A 79 -7.91 5.29 3.45
CA LYS A 79 -8.64 6.54 3.72
C LYS A 79 -7.65 7.68 3.96
N TYR A 80 -6.70 7.49 4.88
CA TYR A 80 -5.67 8.47 5.20
C TYR A 80 -4.82 8.83 3.99
N LEU A 81 -4.25 7.84 3.28
CA LEU A 81 -3.36 8.08 2.14
C LEU A 81 -4.04 8.88 1.03
N LYS A 82 -5.30 8.55 0.72
CA LYS A 82 -6.09 9.24 -0.31
C LYS A 82 -6.49 10.66 0.09
N GLU A 83 -6.66 10.91 1.40
CA GLU A 83 -6.92 12.24 1.95
C GLU A 83 -5.66 13.11 1.88
N GLN A 84 -4.50 12.56 2.24
CA GLN A 84 -3.23 13.29 2.19
C GLN A 84 -2.80 13.61 0.75
N LYS A 85 -2.99 12.67 -0.18
CA LYS A 85 -2.76 12.90 -1.62
C LYS A 85 -3.87 12.32 -2.48
N SER A 86 -4.73 13.20 -2.95
CA SER A 86 -5.70 12.90 -3.99
C SER A 86 -5.00 12.60 -5.32
N GLY A 87 -5.66 11.81 -6.17
CA GLY A 87 -5.17 11.51 -7.50
C GLY A 87 -5.44 12.66 -8.47
N ILE A 88 -5.19 12.38 -9.75
CA ILE A 88 -5.35 13.33 -10.85
C ILE A 88 -6.79 13.89 -10.87
N LEU A 89 -6.93 15.21 -11.00
CA LEU A 89 -8.19 15.96 -11.01
C LEU A 89 -8.98 15.90 -9.68
N GLY A 90 -8.30 15.73 -8.55
CA GLY A 90 -8.95 15.68 -7.22
C GLY A 90 -9.70 14.37 -6.95
N LEU A 91 -9.61 13.40 -7.86
CA LEU A 91 -10.19 12.07 -7.66
C LEU A 91 -9.35 11.30 -6.65
N SER A 92 -9.90 11.09 -5.46
CA SER A 92 -9.20 10.39 -4.37
C SER A 92 -9.20 8.86 -4.56
N ARG A 93 -10.19 8.30 -5.26
CA ARG A 93 -10.39 6.86 -5.50
C ARG A 93 -9.13 6.19 -6.06
N ILE A 94 -8.78 5.01 -5.54
CA ILE A 94 -7.78 4.13 -6.17
C ILE A 94 -8.40 3.56 -7.45
N LYS A 95 -7.82 3.88 -8.60
CA LYS A 95 -8.34 3.51 -9.92
C LYS A 95 -8.04 2.05 -10.24
N TRP A 96 -6.86 1.57 -9.86
CA TRP A 96 -6.42 0.22 -10.20
C TRP A 96 -5.35 -0.33 -9.25
N ASN A 97 -4.96 -1.58 -9.46
CA ASN A 97 -3.87 -2.22 -8.73
C ASN A 97 -2.52 -1.60 -9.08
N PHE A 98 -1.57 -1.68 -8.15
CA PHE A 98 -0.24 -1.10 -8.21
C PHE A 98 -0.22 0.44 -8.22
N GLU A 99 -1.23 1.11 -7.66
CA GLU A 99 -1.02 2.50 -7.24
C GLU A 99 -0.06 2.52 -6.05
N LYS A 100 0.76 3.57 -5.97
CA LYS A 100 1.81 3.69 -4.96
C LYS A 100 1.72 5.00 -4.22
N PHE A 101 1.98 4.97 -2.92
CA PHE A 101 2.14 6.15 -2.08
C PHE A 101 3.52 6.12 -1.44
N LEU A 102 4.23 7.25 -1.51
CA LEU A 102 5.52 7.44 -0.87
C LEU A 102 5.37 8.27 0.39
N ILE A 103 5.99 7.78 1.46
CA ILE A 103 6.03 8.41 2.77
C ILE A 103 7.49 8.65 3.15
N ASP A 104 7.81 9.85 3.61
CA ASP A 104 9.17 10.23 4.06
C ASP A 104 9.49 9.73 5.48
N LYS A 105 10.71 10.03 5.96
CA LYS A 105 11.23 9.59 7.27
C LYS A 105 10.47 10.23 8.45
N GLU A 106 9.72 11.29 8.20
CA GLU A 106 8.90 12.03 9.15
C GLU A 106 7.43 11.55 9.16
N GLY A 107 7.07 10.67 8.22
CA GLY A 107 5.74 10.09 8.09
C GLY A 107 4.79 10.93 7.25
N GLN A 108 5.27 11.85 6.41
CA GLN A 108 4.44 12.65 5.51
C GLN A 108 4.26 11.94 4.18
N VAL A 109 3.02 11.93 3.67
CA VAL A 109 2.73 11.40 2.32
C VAL A 109 3.20 12.42 1.29
N ILE A 110 4.33 12.17 0.66
CA ILE A 110 5.00 13.14 -0.23
C ILE A 110 4.73 12.88 -1.71
N GLN A 111 4.34 11.66 -2.10
CA GLN A 111 4.01 11.35 -3.50
C GLN A 111 2.94 10.27 -3.64
N ARG A 112 2.18 10.34 -4.74
CA ARG A 112 1.25 9.30 -5.20
C ARG A 112 1.48 9.04 -6.69
N TRP A 113 1.63 7.78 -7.06
CA TRP A 113 1.80 7.36 -8.45
C TRP A 113 0.65 6.47 -8.92
N ALA A 114 0.25 6.69 -10.17
CA ALA A 114 -0.70 5.83 -10.86
C ALA A 114 -0.09 4.45 -11.16
N SER A 115 -0.96 3.46 -11.35
CA SER A 115 -0.60 2.08 -11.68
C SER A 115 0.36 1.92 -12.86
N THR A 116 0.27 2.81 -13.85
CA THR A 116 1.11 2.82 -15.05
C THR A 116 2.51 3.37 -14.83
N THR A 117 2.81 3.91 -13.64
CA THR A 117 4.15 4.41 -13.32
C THR A 117 5.10 3.24 -13.12
N SER A 118 6.19 3.24 -13.87
CA SER A 118 7.21 2.19 -13.81
C SER A 118 8.08 2.33 -12.55
N PRO A 119 8.66 1.23 -12.04
CA PRO A 119 9.55 1.26 -10.88
C PRO A 119 10.77 2.18 -11.06
N GLU A 120 11.36 2.24 -12.26
CA GLU A 120 12.57 3.03 -12.51
C GLU A 120 12.33 4.54 -12.36
N ALA A 121 11.08 4.99 -12.57
CA ALA A 121 10.68 6.36 -12.33
C ALA A 121 10.53 6.66 -10.83
N ILE A 122 10.31 5.64 -10.00
CA ILE A 122 10.20 5.73 -8.54
C ILE A 122 11.60 5.73 -7.91
N ASP A 123 12.51 4.89 -8.41
CA ASP A 123 13.88 4.76 -7.89
C ASP A 123 14.59 6.12 -7.79
N LYS A 124 14.47 6.94 -8.85
CA LYS A 124 15.05 8.29 -8.89
C LYS A 124 14.52 9.23 -7.81
N GLU A 125 13.28 9.04 -7.35
CA GLU A 125 12.70 9.84 -6.27
C GLU A 125 13.10 9.27 -4.91
N LEU A 126 13.22 7.96 -4.78
CA LEU A 126 13.70 7.30 -3.55
C LEU A 126 15.14 7.68 -3.23
N GLU A 127 16.02 7.75 -4.23
CA GLU A 127 17.42 8.16 -4.08
C GLU A 127 17.58 9.54 -3.44
N LYS A 128 16.60 10.44 -3.59
CA LYS A 128 16.65 11.79 -3.00
C LYS A 128 16.34 11.83 -1.51
N LEU A 129 15.81 10.74 -0.95
CA LEU A 129 15.29 10.66 0.41
C LEU A 129 16.12 9.77 1.33
N LEU A 130 17.03 8.98 0.76
CA LEU A 130 17.94 8.10 1.48
C LEU A 130 19.15 8.88 1.98
#